data_AF-A0A924VEH5-F1
#
_entry.id   AF-A0A924VEH5-F1
#
_cell.length_a   1.000
_cell.length_b   1.000
_cell.length_c   1.000
_cell.angle_alpha   90.00
_cell.angle_beta   90.00
_cell.angle_gamma   90.00
#
_symmetry.space_group_name_H-M   'P 1'
#
loop_
_entity.id
_entity.type
_entity.pdbx_description
1 polymer ?
#
loop_
_entity_poly.entity_id
_entity_poly.type
_entity_poly.pdbx_seq_one_letter_code
_entity_poly.pdbx_strand_id
1 'polypeptide(L)'
;MDKEYIKSNESMKIETAKDLGNFVREIRESQKMTQADILGLADTGNRFIVELENGKPTVQFQKVLNVLHVLGLEIVIQKKGSF
;
A
#
# COMPACT_ATOMS: atom_id res chain seq x y z
N MET A 1 -13.78 21.69 5.95
CA MET A 1 -12.90 22.47 6.85
C MET A 1 -12.36 21.51 7.90
N ASP A 2 -11.11 21.09 7.95
CA ASP A 2 -9.92 21.35 7.13
C ASP A 2 -8.84 20.33 7.49
N LYS A 3 -7.85 20.27 6.59
CA LYS A 3 -6.57 19.52 6.54
C LYS A 3 -6.64 18.34 5.57
N GLU A 4 -5.90 18.47 4.46
CA GLU A 4 -5.47 17.34 3.64
C GLU A 4 -6.58 16.48 3.03
N TYR A 5 -7.29 17.02 2.04
CA TYR A 5 -7.79 16.21 0.93
C TYR A 5 -6.55 15.63 0.24
N ILE A 6 -6.05 14.51 0.80
CA ILE A 6 -4.96 13.63 0.40
C ILE A 6 -4.22 14.13 -0.84
N LYS A 7 -2.94 14.50 -0.67
CA LYS A 7 -2.00 14.85 -1.74
C LYS A 7 -2.01 13.79 -2.85
N SER A 8 -2.98 13.89 -3.76
CA SER A 8 -3.25 12.98 -4.87
C SER A 8 -2.18 13.04 -5.97
N ASN A 9 -1.06 13.71 -5.69
CA ASN A 9 0.08 13.89 -6.58
C ASN A 9 1.44 13.65 -5.90
N GLU A 10 1.53 13.21 -4.64
CA GLU A 10 2.83 12.86 -4.07
C GLU A 10 3.11 11.36 -4.24
N SER A 11 3.91 11.05 -5.25
CA SER A 11 4.61 9.77 -5.35
C SER A 11 5.45 9.56 -4.07
N MET A 12 5.16 8.55 -3.28
CA MET A 12 5.99 8.19 -2.14
C MET A 12 7.21 7.40 -2.61
N LYS A 13 8.40 7.83 -2.22
CA LYS A 13 9.61 7.03 -2.39
C LYS A 13 9.59 5.89 -1.37
N ILE A 14 9.63 4.66 -1.84
CA ILE A 14 9.65 3.46 -1.02
C ILE A 14 11.06 2.87 -1.05
N GLU A 15 11.73 2.82 0.10
CA GLU A 15 13.07 2.24 0.24
C GLU A 15 13.04 0.88 0.95
N THR A 16 12.02 0.66 1.78
CA THR A 16 11.85 -0.57 2.57
C THR A 16 10.44 -1.15 2.45
N ALA A 17 10.30 -2.43 2.78
CA ALA A 17 8.98 -3.05 2.92
C ALA A 17 8.12 -2.37 4.00
N LYS A 18 8.75 -1.76 5.01
CA LYS A 18 8.04 -1.03 6.07
C LYS A 18 7.44 0.27 5.57
N ASP A 19 8.14 0.97 4.69
CA ASP A 19 7.62 2.20 4.05
C ASP A 19 6.35 1.88 3.27
N LEU A 20 6.40 0.81 2.45
CA LEU A 20 5.24 0.35 1.71
C LEU A 20 4.08 -0.08 2.61
N GLY A 21 4.37 -0.88 3.65
CA GLY A 21 3.35 -1.35 4.59
C GLY A 21 2.63 -0.21 5.32
N ASN A 22 3.37 0.80 5.76
CA ASN A 22 2.79 1.99 6.39
C ASN A 22 1.92 2.77 5.40
N PHE A 23 2.41 3.00 4.17
CA PHE A 23 1.65 3.73 3.16
C PHE A 23 0.34 3.02 2.78
N VAL A 24 0.39 1.70 2.58
CA VAL A 24 -0.81 0.88 2.32
C VAL A 24 -1.82 1.02 3.45
N ARG A 25 -1.37 0.97 4.71
CA ARG A 25 -2.22 1.13 5.89
C ARG A 25 -2.85 2.52 5.96
N GLU A 26 -2.07 3.57 5.73
CA GLU A 26 -2.55 4.96 5.75
C GLU A 26 -3.63 5.19 4.70
N ILE A 27 -3.40 4.72 3.46
CA ILE A 27 -4.39 4.82 2.39
C ILE A 27 -5.66 4.03 2.74
N ARG A 28 -5.54 2.79 3.22
CA ARG A 28 -6.69 1.99 3.65
C ARG A 28 -7.51 2.69 4.74
N GLU A 29 -6.85 3.20 5.78
CA GLU A 29 -7.51 3.89 6.90
C GLU A 29 -8.16 5.20 6.45
N SER A 30 -7.53 5.94 5.52
CA SER A 30 -8.10 7.16 4.93
C SER A 30 -9.40 6.90 4.15
N GLN A 31 -9.53 5.71 3.55
CA GLN A 31 -10.72 5.23 2.86
C GLN A 31 -11.75 4.60 3.82
N LYS A 32 -11.48 4.60 5.14
CA LYS A 32 -12.32 4.00 6.19
C LYS A 32 -12.55 2.49 6.01
N MET A 33 -11.61 1.79 5.37
CA MET A 33 -11.66 0.35 5.17
C MET A 33 -10.99 -0.38 6.34
N THR A 34 -11.58 -1.50 6.75
CA THR A 34 -10.95 -2.49 7.62
C THR A 34 -10.01 -3.40 6.82
N GLN A 35 -9.15 -4.15 7.51
CA GLN A 35 -8.36 -5.19 6.84
C GLN A 35 -9.26 -6.25 6.17
N ALA A 36 -10.44 -6.54 6.74
CA ALA A 36 -11.42 -7.48 6.17
C ALA A 36 -11.99 -7.01 4.83
N ASP A 37 -12.16 -5.69 4.66
CA ASP A 37 -12.75 -5.13 3.43
C ASP A 37 -11.83 -5.32 2.21
N ILE A 38 -10.51 -5.34 2.41
CA ILE A 38 -9.53 -5.55 1.32
C ILE A 38 -9.14 -7.02 1.12
N LEU A 39 -9.50 -7.91 2.05
CA LEU A 39 -9.17 -9.33 1.96
C LEU A 39 -9.90 -10.02 0.80
N GLY A 40 -11.20 -9.74 0.64
CA GLY A 40 -12.03 -10.34 -0.40
C GLY A 40 -11.71 -9.87 -1.82
N LEU A 41 -11.00 -8.75 -1.95
CA LEU A 41 -10.78 -8.08 -3.24
C LEU A 41 -9.42 -8.43 -3.88
N ALA A 42 -8.45 -8.89 -3.08
CA ALA A 42 -7.07 -9.09 -3.54
C ALA A 42 -6.65 -10.57 -3.75
N ASP A 43 -7.56 -11.54 -3.56
CA ASP A 43 -7.26 -12.99 -3.54
C ASP A 43 -6.15 -13.34 -2.53
N THR A 44 -6.29 -12.81 -1.30
CA THR A 44 -5.31 -12.98 -0.22
C THR A 44 -5.95 -13.50 1.05
N GLY A 45 -5.17 -14.23 1.87
CA GLY A 45 -5.62 -14.66 3.20
C GLY A 45 -5.36 -13.61 4.27
N ASN A 46 -6.09 -13.67 5.39
CA ASN A 46 -6.04 -12.69 6.50
C ASN A 46 -4.63 -12.33 6.96
N ARG A 47 -3.75 -13.34 7.02
CA ARG A 47 -2.36 -13.17 7.43
C ARG A 47 -1.56 -12.28 6.48
N PHE A 48 -1.88 -12.29 5.18
CA PHE A 48 -1.14 -11.53 4.19
C PHE A 48 -1.25 -10.02 4.40
N ILE A 49 -2.47 -9.49 4.59
CA ILE A 49 -2.69 -8.05 4.81
C ILE A 49 -1.95 -7.58 6.07
N VAL A 50 -2.04 -8.36 7.15
CA VAL A 50 -1.32 -8.07 8.39
C VAL A 50 0.19 -8.07 8.17
N GLU A 51 0.72 -9.05 7.45
CA GLU A 51 2.15 -9.13 7.15
C GLU A 51 2.62 -7.98 6.25
N LEU A 52 1.82 -7.59 5.25
CA LEU A 52 2.09 -6.47 4.37
C LEU A 52 2.12 -5.14 5.14
N GLU A 53 1.07 -4.82 5.89
CA GLU A 53 0.98 -3.56 6.65
C GLU A 53 2.04 -3.46 7.75
N ASN A 54 2.45 -4.60 8.31
CA ASN A 54 3.57 -4.63 9.25
C ASN A 54 4.94 -4.47 8.58
N GLY A 55 5.02 -4.56 7.25
CA GLY A 55 6.25 -4.40 6.49
C GLY A 55 7.11 -5.66 6.43
N LYS A 56 6.49 -6.85 6.43
CA LYS A 56 7.21 -8.11 6.32
C LYS A 56 8.07 -8.12 5.04
N PRO A 57 9.39 -8.34 5.14
CA PRO A 57 10.28 -8.28 3.96
C PRO A 57 9.98 -9.31 2.86
N THR A 58 9.27 -10.38 3.18
CA THR A 58 9.08 -11.57 2.32
C THR A 58 7.63 -11.80 1.89
N VAL A 59 6.85 -10.73 1.69
CA VAL A 59 5.51 -10.85 1.09
C VAL A 59 5.58 -11.19 -0.40
N GLN A 60 4.60 -11.95 -0.90
CA GLN A 60 4.52 -12.27 -2.32
C GLN A 60 4.16 -11.02 -3.13
N PHE A 61 5.05 -10.60 -4.02
CA PHE A 61 4.92 -9.33 -4.75
C PHE A 61 3.63 -9.21 -5.57
N GLN A 62 3.17 -10.28 -6.24
CA GLN A 62 1.91 -10.23 -6.99
C GLN A 62 0.71 -9.88 -6.11
N LYS A 63 0.67 -10.38 -4.87
CA LYS A 63 -0.41 -10.07 -3.92
C LYS A 63 -0.33 -8.62 -3.43
N VAL A 64 0.88 -8.06 -3.35
CA VAL A 64 1.06 -6.63 -3.07
C VAL A 64 0.44 -5.81 -4.19
N LEU A 65 0.72 -6.13 -5.46
CA LEU A 65 0.14 -5.44 -6.61
C LEU A 65 -1.39 -5.51 -6.61
N ASN A 66 -1.96 -6.67 -6.28
CA ASN A 66 -3.42 -6.82 -6.16
C ASN A 66 -4.00 -5.90 -5.08
N VAL A 67 -3.38 -5.83 -3.89
CA VAL A 67 -3.83 -4.93 -2.82
C VAL A 67 -3.71 -3.46 -3.23
N LEU A 68 -2.61 -3.08 -3.88
CA LEU A 68 -2.45 -1.71 -4.40
C LEU A 68 -3.55 -1.38 -5.41
N HIS A 69 -3.85 -2.28 -6.34
CA HIS A 69 -4.92 -2.09 -7.31
C HIS A 69 -6.28 -1.88 -6.63
N VAL A 70 -6.61 -2.69 -5.62
CA VAL A 70 -7.84 -2.56 -4.83
C VAL A 70 -7.94 -1.19 -4.14
N LEU A 71 -6.82 -0.66 -3.66
CA LEU A 71 -6.75 0.65 -3.02
C LEU A 71 -6.67 1.82 -4.01
N GLY A 72 -6.67 1.57 -5.33
CA GLY A 72 -6.52 2.58 -6.37
C GLY A 72 -5.10 3.12 -6.52
N LEU A 73 -4.09 2.32 -6.15
CA LEU A 73 -2.67 2.64 -6.20
C LEU A 73 -1.95 1.86 -7.31
N GLU A 74 -0.84 2.41 -7.79
CA GLU A 74 0.06 1.75 -8.74
C GLU A 74 1.53 1.91 -8.32
N ILE A 75 2.40 1.01 -8.80
CA ILE A 75 3.84 1.14 -8.66
C ILE A 75 4.41 1.69 -9.96
N VAL A 76 5.19 2.76 -9.86
CA VAL A 76 5.95 3.33 -10.98
C VAL A 76 7.44 3.11 -10.74
N ILE A 77 8.15 2.67 -11.78
CA ILE A 77 9.61 2.53 -11.76
C ILE A 77 10.23 3.77 -12.40
N GLN A 78 11.05 4.49 -11.63
CA GLN A 78 11.78 5.67 -12.08
C GLN A 78 13.28 5.49 -11.85
N LYS A 79 14.11 6.16 -12.67
CA LYS A 79 15.54 6.27 -12.37
C LYS A 79 15.74 7.05 -11.07
N LYS A 80 16.71 6.64 -10.27
CA LYS A 80 17.21 7.47 -9.16
C LYS A 80 17.87 8.71 -9.77
N GLY A 81 17.60 9.89 -9.21
CA GLY A 81 18.31 11.10 -9.59
C GLY A 81 19.80 10.92 -9.34
N SER A 82 20.62 11.17 -10.36
CA SER A 82 22.08 10.96 -10.36
C SER A 82 22.49 9.51 -10.04
N PHE A 83 22.35 8.64 -11.04
CA PHE A 83 23.01 7.33 -11.13
C PHE A 83 23.74 7.23 -12.48
#